data_AF-A0A930YEN5-F1
#
_entry.id   AF-A0A930YEN5-F1
#
_cell.length_a   1.000
_cell.length_b   1.000
_cell.length_c   1.000
_cell.angle_alpha   90.00
_cell.angle_beta   90.00
_cell.angle_gamma   90.00
#
_symmetry.space_group_name_H-M   'P 1'
#
loop_
_entity.id
_entity.type
_entity.pdbx_description
1 polymer ?
#
loop_
_entity_poly.entity_id
_entity_poly.type
_entity_poly.pdbx_seq_one_letter_code
_entity_poly.pdbx_strand_id
1 'polypeptide(L)'
;MTDLPLPRDLEAPVGELVLELAGHLGERATVDLCVELLEGADRNDHPDAMPYLTGVVFDETSPKFYPSQWKDYWVRTWGARGLLYVWHDSAATAVVAGLDDEHWRPAEMCLKVSTKRELGEAGPRAAVLAVEGELPRVRVQALRTLGAVGDTEHVDVVRSLLEDEEAQVRRQAARSLSQLARRLDLDVALD
;
A
#
# COMPACT_ATOMS: atom_id res chain seq x y z
N MET A 1 -3.67 -11.68 24.94
CA MET A 1 -2.66 -10.62 24.87
C MET A 1 -1.31 -11.29 24.80
N THR A 2 -0.68 -11.18 23.64
CA THR A 2 0.76 -11.41 23.53
C THR A 2 1.43 -10.29 24.34
N ASP A 3 2.55 -10.59 25.01
CA ASP A 3 3.35 -9.58 25.70
C ASP A 3 4.57 -9.33 24.81
N LEU A 4 4.36 -8.60 23.70
CA LEU A 4 5.47 -8.27 22.79
C LEU A 4 6.42 -7.29 23.49
N PRO A 5 7.74 -7.52 23.43
CA PRO A 5 8.69 -6.51 23.90
C PRO A 5 8.61 -5.25 23.05
N LEU A 6 9.20 -4.15 23.52
CA LEU A 6 9.44 -3.01 22.64
C LEU A 6 10.48 -3.37 21.57
N PRO A 7 10.43 -2.73 20.38
CA PRO A 7 11.47 -2.89 19.38
C PRO A 7 12.86 -2.58 19.93
N ARG A 8 13.87 -3.34 19.52
CA ARG A 8 15.27 -3.15 19.97
C ARG A 8 15.82 -1.76 19.65
N ASP A 9 15.42 -1.21 18.51
CA ASP A 9 15.73 0.15 18.08
C ASP A 9 14.48 0.74 17.44
N LEU A 10 13.84 1.67 18.14
CA LEU A 10 12.59 2.29 17.71
C LEU A 10 12.78 3.25 16.53
N GLU A 11 14.00 3.73 16.31
CA GLU A 11 14.36 4.63 15.20
C GLU A 11 14.75 3.86 13.93
N ALA A 12 14.82 2.53 14.00
CA ALA A 12 15.13 1.68 12.87
C ALA A 12 14.13 1.88 11.70
N PRO A 13 14.56 1.64 10.45
CA PRO A 13 13.65 1.66 9.32
C PRO A 13 12.44 0.73 9.56
N VAL A 14 11.24 1.19 9.20
CA VAL A 14 10.00 0.44 9.46
C VAL A 14 10.03 -0.99 8.92
N GLY A 15 10.76 -1.26 7.83
CA GLY A 15 10.92 -2.63 7.34
C GLY A 15 11.63 -3.55 8.33
N GLU A 16 12.66 -3.05 9.01
CA GLU A 16 13.38 -3.80 10.04
C GLU A 16 12.51 -4.03 11.26
N LEU A 17 11.74 -3.02 11.67
CA LEU A 17 10.75 -3.14 12.75
C LEU A 17 9.70 -4.22 12.43
N VAL A 18 9.12 -4.22 11.23
CA VAL A 18 8.11 -5.21 10.84
C VAL A 18 8.71 -6.62 10.74
N LEU A 19 9.97 -6.75 10.31
CA LEU A 19 10.66 -8.04 10.30
C LEU A 19 10.98 -8.53 11.72
N GLU A 20 11.29 -7.63 12.66
CA GLU A 20 11.45 -7.96 14.07
C GLU A 20 10.13 -8.45 14.68
N LEU A 21 9.02 -7.78 14.38
CA LEU A 21 7.68 -8.24 14.77
C LEU A 21 7.38 -9.66 14.26
N ALA A 22 7.71 -9.95 13.00
CA ALA A 22 7.59 -11.30 12.45
C ALA A 22 8.53 -12.31 13.10
N GLY A 23 9.69 -11.88 13.61
CA GLY A 23 10.56 -12.70 14.44
C GLY A 23 9.92 -13.12 15.77
N HIS A 24 9.04 -12.28 16.33
CA HIS A 24 8.32 -12.56 17.58
C HIS A 24 7.03 -13.37 17.37
N LEU A 25 6.21 -12.97 16.40
CA LEU A 25 4.88 -13.57 16.16
C LEU A 25 4.91 -14.75 15.17
N GLY A 26 5.95 -14.81 14.32
CA GLY A 26 5.97 -15.62 13.12
C GLY A 26 5.30 -14.89 11.94
N GLU A 27 5.81 -15.13 10.73
CA GLU A 27 5.36 -14.42 9.51
C GLU A 27 3.85 -14.50 9.29
N ARG A 28 3.25 -15.68 9.46
CA ARG A 28 1.83 -15.87 9.21
C ARG A 28 0.96 -15.04 10.15
N ALA A 29 1.26 -15.05 11.45
CA ALA A 29 0.52 -14.27 12.44
C ALA A 29 0.73 -12.76 12.23
N THR A 30 1.91 -12.33 11.81
CA THR A 30 2.14 -10.92 11.43
C THR A 30 1.33 -10.52 10.20
N VAL A 31 1.19 -11.39 9.20
CA VAL A 31 0.32 -11.14 8.05
C VAL A 31 -1.13 -11.02 8.50
N ASP A 32 -1.64 -11.97 9.28
CA ASP A 32 -3.03 -11.97 9.73
C ASP A 32 -3.33 -10.70 10.56
N LEU A 33 -2.42 -10.29 11.47
CA LEU A 33 -2.49 -9.01 12.18
C LEU A 33 -2.54 -7.80 11.22
N CYS A 34 -1.67 -7.76 10.21
CA CYS A 34 -1.65 -6.65 9.27
C CYS A 34 -2.93 -6.57 8.43
N VAL A 35 -3.55 -7.72 8.13
CA VAL A 35 -4.85 -7.80 7.47
C VAL A 35 -5.96 -7.28 8.38
N GLU A 36 -6.02 -7.72 9.64
CA GLU A 36 -7.01 -7.22 10.61
C GLU A 36 -6.95 -5.68 10.74
N LEU A 37 -5.73 -5.12 10.82
CA LEU A 37 -5.53 -3.66 10.87
C LEU A 37 -5.96 -2.97 9.58
N LEU A 38 -5.67 -3.56 8.41
CA LEU A 38 -6.12 -3.06 7.11
C LEU A 38 -7.65 -3.07 6.99
N GLU A 39 -8.30 -4.08 7.54
CA GLU A 39 -9.77 -4.23 7.55
C GLU A 39 -10.45 -3.37 8.62
N GLY A 40 -9.68 -2.64 9.44
CA GLY A 40 -10.20 -1.62 10.34
C GLY A 40 -10.35 -2.07 11.79
N ALA A 41 -9.55 -3.03 12.26
CA ALA A 41 -9.42 -3.32 13.69
C ALA A 41 -9.13 -2.05 14.51
N ASP A 42 -9.55 -2.05 15.78
CA ASP A 42 -9.30 -0.91 16.66
C ASP A 42 -7.80 -0.82 16.94
N ARG A 43 -7.26 0.40 16.94
CA ARG A 43 -5.84 0.63 17.22
C ARG A 43 -5.38 0.08 18.59
N ASN A 44 -6.32 -0.08 19.51
CA ASN A 44 -6.10 -0.57 20.87
C ASN A 44 -6.25 -2.10 20.99
N ASP A 45 -6.61 -2.80 19.91
CA ASP A 45 -6.68 -4.27 19.93
C ASP A 45 -5.27 -4.89 20.00
N HIS A 46 -4.27 -4.21 19.43
CA HIS A 46 -2.88 -4.68 19.31
C HIS A 46 -1.83 -3.61 19.69
N PRO A 47 -1.90 -3.00 20.88
CA PRO A 47 -1.10 -1.82 21.23
C PRO A 47 0.40 -2.14 21.35
N ASP A 48 0.75 -3.38 21.66
CA ASP A 48 2.12 -3.89 21.78
C ASP A 48 2.77 -4.14 20.41
N ALA A 49 1.98 -4.40 19.36
CA ALA A 49 2.47 -4.51 17.99
C ALA A 49 2.63 -3.15 17.29
N MET A 50 1.91 -2.11 17.73
CA MET A 50 1.94 -0.78 17.10
C MET A 50 3.32 -0.13 17.03
N PRO A 51 4.24 -0.27 18.00
CA PRO A 51 5.58 0.28 17.89
C PRO A 51 6.35 -0.23 16.68
N TYR A 52 6.20 -1.51 16.35
CA TYR A 52 6.84 -2.11 15.18
C TYR A 52 6.26 -1.59 13.86
N LEU A 53 4.97 -1.26 13.86
CA LEU A 53 4.30 -0.74 12.69
C LEU A 53 4.46 0.76 12.54
N THR A 54 4.73 1.51 13.61
CA THR A 54 4.66 2.98 13.64
C THR A 54 5.98 3.68 13.93
N GLY A 55 6.99 2.98 14.47
CA GLY A 55 8.27 3.53 14.90
C GLY A 55 8.16 4.49 16.08
N VAL A 56 7.13 4.34 16.92
CA VAL A 56 6.97 5.13 18.15
C VAL A 56 6.41 4.24 19.25
N VAL A 57 6.65 4.61 20.51
CA VAL A 57 5.90 4.02 21.62
C VAL A 57 4.42 4.31 21.40
N PHE A 58 3.57 3.33 21.68
CA PHE A 58 2.14 3.41 21.43
C PHE A 58 1.36 3.31 22.74
N ASP A 59 1.40 4.39 23.50
CA ASP A 59 0.70 4.56 24.77
C ASP A 59 0.06 5.95 24.86
N GLU A 60 -0.54 6.29 26.00
CA GLU A 60 -1.20 7.58 26.25
C GLU A 60 -0.30 8.81 26.09
N THR A 61 1.02 8.65 26.04
CA THR A 61 1.97 9.74 25.78
C THR A 61 2.14 10.01 24.28
N SER A 62 1.77 9.04 23.44
CA SER A 62 1.91 9.09 21.99
C SER A 62 0.72 9.79 21.34
N PRO A 63 0.93 10.79 20.46
CA PRO A 63 -0.17 11.39 19.72
C PRO A 63 -0.88 10.37 18.81
N LYS A 64 -0.17 9.31 18.37
CA LYS A 64 -0.71 8.24 17.53
C LYS A 64 -1.70 7.35 18.27
N PHE A 65 -1.71 7.37 19.60
CA PHE A 65 -2.68 6.66 20.41
C PHE A 65 -4.08 7.25 20.25
N TYR A 66 -4.21 8.57 20.01
CA TYR A 66 -5.50 9.24 19.99
C TYR A 66 -6.09 9.45 18.58
N PRO A 67 -7.33 8.97 18.31
CA PRO A 67 -8.04 9.23 17.05
C PRO A 67 -8.26 10.71 16.74
N SER A 68 -8.30 11.57 17.77
CA SER A 68 -8.43 13.01 17.63
C SER A 68 -7.24 13.64 16.90
N GLN A 69 -6.03 13.10 17.10
CA GLN A 69 -4.78 13.59 16.52
C GLN A 69 -4.38 12.82 15.27
N TRP A 70 -4.50 11.49 15.31
CA TRP A 70 -4.23 10.60 14.19
C TRP A 70 -5.50 9.85 13.86
N LYS A 71 -6.16 10.16 12.75
CA LYS A 71 -7.42 9.52 12.34
C LYS A 71 -7.26 8.00 12.13
N ASP A 72 -8.32 7.24 12.34
CA ASP A 72 -8.28 5.77 12.31
C ASP A 72 -7.92 5.17 10.95
N TYR A 73 -8.10 5.89 9.84
CA TYR A 73 -7.60 5.41 8.53
C TYR A 73 -6.07 5.17 8.52
N TRP A 74 -5.32 5.78 9.46
CA TRP A 74 -3.89 5.49 9.60
C TRP A 74 -3.62 4.07 10.08
N VAL A 75 -4.50 3.46 10.86
CA VAL A 75 -4.39 2.05 11.28
C VAL A 75 -4.39 1.14 10.05
N ARG A 76 -5.35 1.37 9.14
CA ARG A 76 -5.43 0.65 7.87
C ARG A 76 -4.19 0.85 7.00
N THR A 77 -3.66 2.07 6.99
CA THR A 77 -2.39 2.38 6.31
C THR A 77 -1.21 1.61 6.90
N TRP A 78 -1.15 1.45 8.22
CA TRP A 78 -0.07 0.73 8.90
C TRP A 78 -0.17 -0.77 8.67
N GLY A 79 -1.39 -1.34 8.69
CA GLY A 79 -1.66 -2.72 8.28
C GLY A 79 -1.16 -3.00 6.86
N ALA A 80 -1.61 -2.22 5.87
CA ALA A 80 -1.12 -2.35 4.50
C ALA A 80 0.41 -2.15 4.38
N ARG A 81 1.00 -1.24 5.16
CA ARG A 81 2.47 -1.05 5.18
C ARG A 81 3.20 -2.28 5.68
N GLY A 82 2.69 -2.97 6.71
CA GLY A 82 3.29 -4.22 7.19
C GLY A 82 3.40 -5.26 6.08
N LEU A 83 2.37 -5.34 5.23
CA LEU A 83 2.29 -6.25 4.08
C LEU A 83 3.34 -5.96 2.97
N LEU A 84 3.96 -4.77 2.97
CA LEU A 84 5.13 -4.49 2.11
C LEU A 84 6.37 -5.28 2.52
N TYR A 85 6.49 -5.67 3.79
CA TYR A 85 7.70 -6.29 4.32
C TYR A 85 7.50 -7.78 4.59
N VAL A 86 6.37 -8.16 5.16
CA VAL A 86 5.99 -9.55 5.42
C VAL A 86 4.77 -9.89 4.57
N TRP A 87 4.73 -11.06 3.95
CA TRP A 87 3.68 -11.37 2.97
C TRP A 87 3.31 -12.84 2.92
N HIS A 88 2.03 -13.08 2.70
CA HIS A 88 1.46 -14.37 2.32
C HIS A 88 0.26 -14.09 1.41
N ASP A 89 0.04 -14.91 0.38
CA ASP A 89 -0.96 -14.65 -0.67
C ASP A 89 -2.40 -14.57 -0.15
N SER A 90 -2.67 -15.09 1.04
CA SER A 90 -3.97 -14.91 1.71
C SER A 90 -4.32 -13.44 1.99
N ALA A 91 -3.33 -12.53 2.00
CA ALA A 91 -3.56 -11.09 2.17
C ALA A 91 -3.97 -10.39 0.87
N ALA A 92 -3.89 -11.04 -0.30
CA ALA A 92 -4.16 -10.42 -1.59
C ALA A 92 -5.58 -9.83 -1.66
N THR A 93 -6.59 -10.58 -1.23
CA THR A 93 -7.99 -10.13 -1.25
C THR A 93 -8.18 -8.86 -0.40
N ALA A 94 -7.61 -8.82 0.80
CA ALA A 94 -7.71 -7.64 1.68
C ALA A 94 -6.99 -6.42 1.08
N VAL A 95 -5.81 -6.61 0.48
CA VAL A 95 -5.07 -5.53 -0.19
C VAL A 95 -5.84 -4.98 -1.40
N VAL A 96 -6.41 -5.85 -2.23
CA VAL A 96 -7.21 -5.43 -3.39
C VAL A 96 -8.46 -4.68 -2.92
N ALA A 97 -9.17 -5.19 -1.90
CA ALA A 97 -10.31 -4.48 -1.32
C ALA A 97 -9.93 -3.11 -0.74
N GLY A 98 -8.74 -2.99 -0.12
CA GLY A 98 -8.22 -1.73 0.42
C GLY A 98 -7.92 -0.65 -0.62
N LEU A 99 -7.96 -0.95 -1.93
CA LEU A 99 -7.89 0.05 -3.00
C LEU A 99 -9.17 0.90 -3.11
N ASP A 100 -10.28 0.43 -2.55
CA ASP A 100 -11.56 1.15 -2.47
C ASP A 100 -11.71 1.94 -1.18
N ASP A 101 -10.65 2.10 -0.39
CA ASP A 101 -10.70 2.88 0.85
C ASP A 101 -11.16 4.32 0.56
N GLU A 102 -12.10 4.80 1.37
CA GLU A 102 -12.65 6.16 1.28
C GLU A 102 -11.55 7.23 1.46
N HIS A 103 -10.46 6.88 2.15
CA HIS A 103 -9.32 7.76 2.35
C HIS A 103 -8.21 7.42 1.34
N TRP A 104 -7.61 8.47 0.78
CA TRP A 104 -6.55 8.32 -0.23
C TRP A 104 -5.32 7.54 0.28
N ARG A 105 -5.02 7.56 1.59
CA ARG A 105 -3.76 7.06 2.15
C ARG A 105 -3.70 5.54 2.28
N PRO A 106 -4.71 4.83 2.81
CA PRO A 106 -4.75 3.37 2.74
C PRO A 106 -4.76 2.87 1.29
N ALA A 107 -5.57 3.46 0.41
CA ALA A 107 -5.62 3.10 -1.01
C ALA A 107 -4.24 3.25 -1.68
N GLU A 108 -3.52 4.36 -1.45
CA GLU A 108 -2.15 4.55 -1.93
C GLU A 108 -1.19 3.47 -1.40
N MET A 109 -1.35 3.04 -0.15
CA MET A 109 -0.51 1.99 0.43
C MET A 109 -0.82 0.64 -0.19
N CYS A 110 -2.10 0.31 -0.38
CA CYS A 110 -2.53 -0.91 -1.06
C CYS A 110 -2.00 -0.96 -2.50
N LEU A 111 -2.01 0.16 -3.25
CA LEU A 111 -1.38 0.21 -4.58
C LEU A 111 0.13 -0.13 -4.53
N LYS A 112 0.85 0.31 -3.49
CA LYS A 112 2.28 -0.03 -3.31
C LYS A 112 2.46 -1.53 -3.05
N VAL A 113 1.59 -2.12 -2.23
CA VAL A 113 1.61 -3.57 -1.98
C VAL A 113 1.28 -4.31 -3.26
N SER A 114 0.20 -3.95 -3.96
CA SER A 114 -0.18 -4.54 -5.24
C SER A 114 0.93 -4.47 -6.28
N THR A 115 1.64 -3.34 -6.37
CA THR A 115 2.81 -3.21 -7.26
C THR A 115 3.92 -4.18 -6.85
N LYS A 116 4.29 -4.21 -5.56
CA LYS A 116 5.43 -5.01 -5.06
C LYS A 116 5.16 -6.51 -5.11
N ARG A 117 3.91 -6.92 -4.92
CA ARG A 117 3.45 -8.30 -4.89
C ARG A 117 2.85 -8.76 -6.23
N GLU A 118 2.85 -7.88 -7.22
CA GLU A 118 2.35 -8.12 -8.58
C GLU A 118 0.90 -8.65 -8.61
N LEU A 119 0.01 -8.04 -7.81
CA LEU A 119 -1.40 -8.44 -7.71
C LEU A 119 -2.19 -7.99 -8.95
N GLY A 120 -2.41 -8.90 -9.89
CA GLY A 120 -3.13 -8.65 -11.15
C GLY A 120 -4.53 -8.08 -10.94
N GLU A 121 -5.25 -8.56 -9.93
CA GLU A 121 -6.62 -8.14 -9.59
C GLU A 121 -6.71 -6.67 -9.19
N ALA A 122 -5.58 -6.02 -8.87
CA ALA A 122 -5.53 -4.58 -8.60
C ALA A 122 -5.68 -3.72 -9.86
N GLY A 123 -5.46 -4.27 -11.06
CA GLY A 123 -5.47 -3.55 -12.34
C GLY A 123 -6.70 -2.66 -12.53
N PRO A 124 -7.93 -3.20 -12.49
CA PRO A 124 -9.13 -2.43 -12.74
C PRO A 124 -9.28 -1.23 -11.80
N ARG A 125 -9.04 -1.43 -10.50
CA ARG A 125 -9.15 -0.32 -9.53
C ARG A 125 -8.00 0.67 -9.64
N ALA A 126 -6.79 0.20 -9.97
CA ALA A 126 -5.67 1.09 -10.29
C ALA A 126 -5.97 1.96 -11.53
N ALA A 127 -6.69 1.45 -12.53
CA ALA A 127 -7.13 2.23 -13.69
C ALA A 127 -8.00 3.42 -13.26
N VAL A 128 -9.00 3.15 -12.41
CA VAL A 128 -9.89 4.18 -11.88
C VAL A 128 -9.10 5.21 -11.06
N LEU A 129 -8.26 4.76 -10.12
CA LEU A 129 -7.45 5.65 -9.29
C LEU A 129 -6.41 6.45 -10.08
N ALA A 130 -5.94 5.96 -11.22
CA ALA A 130 -5.06 6.71 -12.10
C ALA A 130 -5.77 7.93 -12.70
N VAL A 131 -7.04 7.78 -13.09
CA VAL A 131 -7.83 8.85 -13.71
C VAL A 131 -8.46 9.77 -12.67
N GLU A 132 -9.09 9.20 -11.66
CA GLU A 132 -9.97 9.91 -10.71
C GLU A 132 -9.30 10.25 -9.37
N GLY A 133 -8.11 9.71 -9.08
CA GLY A 133 -7.45 9.92 -7.80
C GLY A 133 -7.12 11.41 -7.56
N GLU A 134 -7.69 12.01 -6.53
CA GLU A 134 -7.56 13.47 -6.29
C GLU A 134 -6.12 13.96 -6.17
N LEU A 135 -5.24 13.13 -5.58
CA LEU A 135 -3.85 13.52 -5.33
C LEU A 135 -2.93 12.99 -6.42
N PRO A 136 -2.03 13.83 -6.98
CA PRO A 136 -1.11 13.40 -8.05
C PRO A 136 -0.26 12.19 -7.67
N ARG A 137 0.14 12.09 -6.39
CA ARG A 137 0.86 10.94 -5.82
C ARG A 137 0.09 9.61 -5.90
N VAL A 138 -1.23 9.62 -5.74
CA VAL A 138 -2.09 8.43 -5.83
C VAL A 138 -2.12 7.98 -7.27
N ARG A 139 -2.37 8.91 -8.20
CA ARG A 139 -2.40 8.64 -9.64
C ARG A 139 -1.08 8.11 -10.17
N VAL A 140 0.04 8.70 -9.74
CA VAL A 140 1.39 8.21 -10.03
C VAL A 140 1.59 6.78 -9.51
N GLN A 141 1.14 6.48 -8.29
CA GLN A 141 1.27 5.13 -7.75
C GLN A 141 0.34 4.13 -8.45
N ALA A 142 -0.84 4.57 -8.89
CA ALA A 142 -1.77 3.78 -9.67
C ALA A 142 -1.18 3.42 -11.04
N LEU A 143 -0.57 4.39 -11.73
CA LEU A 143 0.16 4.14 -12.97
C LEU A 143 1.33 3.16 -12.79
N ARG A 144 2.09 3.24 -11.68
CA ARG A 144 3.12 2.23 -11.36
C ARG A 144 2.54 0.84 -11.20
N THR A 145 1.38 0.75 -10.55
CA THR A 145 0.66 -0.52 -10.37
C THR A 145 0.25 -1.07 -11.74
N LEU A 146 -0.37 -0.26 -12.58
CA LEU A 146 -0.74 -0.63 -13.95
C LEU A 146 0.47 -1.05 -14.79
N GLY A 147 1.61 -0.36 -14.71
CA GLY A 147 2.83 -0.79 -15.40
C GLY A 147 3.34 -2.17 -14.97
N ALA A 148 3.10 -2.54 -13.71
CA ALA A 148 3.53 -3.80 -13.12
C ALA A 148 2.52 -4.95 -13.24
N VAL A 149 1.22 -4.67 -13.31
CA VAL A 149 0.18 -5.72 -13.25
C VAL A 149 -0.94 -5.56 -14.27
N GLY A 150 -1.03 -4.39 -14.91
CA GLY A 150 -2.04 -4.13 -15.94
C GLY A 150 -1.82 -4.99 -17.17
N ASP A 151 -2.90 -5.16 -17.92
CA ASP A 151 -2.96 -5.89 -19.18
C ASP A 151 -3.35 -4.96 -20.35
N THR A 152 -3.76 -5.55 -21.47
CA THR A 152 -4.11 -4.81 -22.68
C THR A 152 -5.30 -3.87 -22.50
N GLU A 153 -6.25 -4.16 -21.61
CA GLU A 153 -7.43 -3.31 -21.41
C GLU A 153 -7.07 -1.98 -20.73
N HIS A 154 -5.93 -1.93 -20.06
CA HIS A 154 -5.45 -0.77 -19.32
C HIS A 154 -4.65 0.22 -20.18
N VAL A 155 -4.21 -0.18 -21.38
CA VAL A 155 -3.27 0.59 -22.20
C VAL A 155 -3.82 1.98 -22.56
N ASP A 156 -5.08 2.05 -22.98
CA ASP A 156 -5.70 3.33 -23.37
C ASP A 156 -5.88 4.28 -22.17
N VAL A 157 -6.18 3.72 -20.99
CA VAL A 157 -6.23 4.50 -19.75
C VAL A 157 -4.86 5.11 -19.46
N VAL A 158 -3.79 4.31 -19.48
CA VAL A 158 -2.42 4.81 -19.25
C VAL A 158 -2.01 5.82 -20.34
N ARG A 159 -2.40 5.61 -21.60
CA ARG A 159 -2.12 6.52 -22.72
C ARG A 159 -2.76 7.88 -22.53
N SER A 160 -4.02 7.92 -22.11
CA SER A 160 -4.72 9.21 -21.88
C SER A 160 -4.01 10.08 -20.82
N LEU A 161 -3.29 9.47 -19.86
CA LEU A 161 -2.58 10.22 -18.83
C LEU A 161 -1.22 10.76 -19.27
N LEU A 162 -0.84 10.59 -20.53
CA LEU A 162 0.27 11.34 -21.13
C LEU A 162 -0.03 12.83 -21.26
N GLU A 163 -1.30 13.20 -21.30
CA GLU A 163 -1.76 14.59 -21.40
C GLU A 163 -2.17 15.19 -20.04
N ASP A 164 -1.89 14.47 -18.96
CA ASP A 164 -2.30 14.88 -17.64
C ASP A 164 -1.75 16.26 -17.24
N GLU A 165 -2.50 17.04 -16.45
CA GLU A 165 -2.06 18.37 -16.00
C GLU A 165 -0.76 18.32 -15.18
N GLU A 166 -0.55 17.26 -14.40
CA GLU A 166 0.59 17.10 -13.52
C GLU A 166 1.78 16.46 -14.23
N ALA A 167 2.90 17.18 -14.29
CA ALA A 167 4.10 16.72 -14.99
C ALA A 167 4.66 15.38 -14.45
N GLN A 168 4.46 15.11 -13.16
CA GLN A 168 4.85 13.84 -12.55
C GLN A 168 3.98 12.67 -13.01
N VAL A 169 2.69 12.90 -13.24
CA VAL A 169 1.75 11.89 -13.75
C VAL A 169 2.09 11.57 -15.20
N ARG A 170 2.26 12.59 -16.06
CA ARG A 170 2.69 12.39 -17.47
C ARG A 170 3.95 11.55 -17.60
N ARG A 171 4.98 11.88 -16.82
CA ARG A 171 6.26 11.12 -16.81
C ARG A 171 6.06 9.67 -16.37
N GLN A 172 5.18 9.43 -15.39
CA GLN A 172 4.91 8.07 -14.94
C GLN A 172 4.04 7.31 -15.94
N ALA A 173 3.10 7.96 -16.62
CA ALA A 173 2.28 7.37 -17.69
C ALA A 173 3.17 6.83 -18.81
N ALA A 174 4.10 7.65 -19.33
CA ALA A 174 5.06 7.22 -20.35
C ALA A 174 5.86 5.99 -19.91
N ARG A 175 6.39 5.98 -18.68
CA ARG A 175 7.12 4.83 -18.13
C ARG A 175 6.26 3.58 -18.03
N SER A 176 5.01 3.74 -17.63
CA SER A 176 4.08 2.62 -17.41
C SER A 176 3.61 2.03 -18.75
N LEU A 177 3.40 2.88 -19.78
CA LEU A 177 3.17 2.42 -21.16
C LEU A 177 4.34 1.62 -21.70
N SER A 178 5.58 2.09 -21.53
CA SER A 178 6.75 1.33 -21.98
C SER A 178 6.87 -0.02 -21.26
N GLN A 179 6.49 -0.08 -19.98
CA GLN A 179 6.47 -1.34 -19.22
C GLN A 179 5.40 -2.30 -19.73
N LEU A 180 4.17 -1.81 -19.94
CA LEU A 180 3.07 -2.58 -20.52
C LEU A 180 3.43 -3.08 -21.92
N ALA A 181 3.94 -2.21 -22.79
CA ALA A 181 4.36 -2.54 -24.15
C ALA A 181 5.34 -3.71 -24.17
N ARG A 182 6.38 -3.63 -23.33
CA ARG A 182 7.40 -4.70 -23.21
C ARG A 182 6.83 -5.99 -22.61
N ARG A 183 5.95 -5.90 -21.61
CA ARG A 183 5.39 -7.08 -20.92
C ARG A 183 4.37 -7.82 -21.78
N LEU A 184 3.61 -7.08 -22.59
CA LEU A 184 2.49 -7.57 -23.37
C LEU A 184 2.81 -7.71 -24.86
N ASP A 185 4.07 -7.47 -25.25
CA ASP A 185 4.56 -7.51 -26.64
C ASP A 185 3.71 -6.66 -27.60
N LEU A 186 3.40 -5.43 -27.16
CA LEU A 186 2.59 -4.49 -27.92
C LEU A 186 3.49 -3.55 -28.73
N ASP A 187 3.10 -3.31 -29.98
CA ASP A 187 3.68 -2.25 -30.81
C ASP A 187 3.05 -0.90 -30.42
N VAL A 188 3.51 -0.37 -29.28
CA VAL A 188 3.04 0.92 -28.77
C VAL A 188 3.96 2.01 -29.33
N ALA A 189 3.50 2.67 -30.39
CA ALA A 189 4.12 3.91 -30.84
C ALA A 189 4.06 4.93 -29.69
N LEU A 190 5.24 5.29 -29.16
CA LEU A 190 5.39 6.38 -28.19
C LEU A 190 5.54 7.67 -29.00
N ASP A 191 4.45 8.07 -29.65
CA ASP A 191 4.39 9.31 -30.45
C ASP A 191 4.32 10.55 -29.56
#